data_AF-A0A7C4MX27-F1
#
_entry.id   AF-A0A7C4MX27-F1
#
_cell.length_a   1.000
_cell.length_b   1.000
_cell.length_c   1.000
_cell.angle_alpha   90.00
_cell.angle_beta   90.00
_cell.angle_gamma   90.00
#
_symmetry.space_group_name_H-M   'P 1'
#
loop_
_entity.id
_entity.type
_entity.pdbx_description
1 polymer ?
#
loop_
_entity_poly.entity_id
_entity_poly.type
_entity_poly.pdbx_seq_one_letter_code
_entity_poly.pdbx_strand_id
1 'polypeptide(L)'
;VRAILLDPEARAGDDAARPEAEDGHLKEPVLWLASLLRALGAMVNDTNTLAGRASALGQNIHFPPTVFNYYMPGFRIPGTNLLGPEFQILTPTTALDRANQVNAIVYGNLGPGTYIDLNGWANLANSPNDLLDEIGVVFFHGQMPAAMRRILQEAVMGTAGERAKAQAALYLAASSGYYAVAR
;
A
#
# COMPACT_ATOMS: atom_id res chain seq x y z
N VAL A 1 25.24 22.08 2.90
CA VAL A 1 24.08 21.78 2.03
C VAL A 1 24.45 20.98 0.77
N ARG A 2 25.60 21.21 0.12
CA ARG A 2 26.04 20.44 -1.07
C ARG A 2 26.30 18.95 -0.82
N ALA A 3 26.67 18.57 0.41
CA ALA A 3 26.91 17.17 0.78
C ALA A 3 25.63 16.32 0.79
N ILE A 4 24.47 16.89 1.17
CA ILE A 4 23.19 16.17 1.19
C ILE A 4 22.65 16.02 -0.24
N LEU A 5 22.81 17.05 -1.09
CA LEU A 5 22.32 17.04 -2.47
C LEU A 5 23.15 16.20 -3.44
N LEU A 6 24.38 15.84 -3.06
CA LEU A 6 25.29 15.01 -3.86
C LEU A 6 25.55 13.65 -3.21
N ASP A 7 24.86 13.34 -2.12
CA ASP A 7 24.99 12.05 -1.46
C ASP A 7 24.47 10.95 -2.41
N PRO A 8 25.26 9.91 -2.69
CA PRO A 8 24.85 8.83 -3.60
C PRO A 8 23.55 8.15 -3.17
N GLU A 9 23.30 7.95 -1.86
CA GLU A 9 22.06 7.36 -1.36
C GLU A 9 20.89 8.34 -1.54
N ALA A 10 21.09 9.63 -1.30
CA ALA A 10 20.05 10.64 -1.51
C ALA A 10 19.66 10.82 -2.99
N ARG A 11 20.54 10.45 -3.93
CA ARG A 11 20.31 10.51 -5.38
C ARG A 11 19.94 9.18 -6.01
N ALA A 12 20.01 8.06 -5.28
CA ALA A 12 19.64 6.74 -5.79
C ALA A 12 18.17 6.70 -6.26
N GLY A 13 17.29 7.49 -5.65
CA GLY A 13 15.89 7.67 -6.06
C GLY A 13 15.65 8.61 -7.25
N ASP A 14 16.67 9.31 -7.78
CA ASP A 14 16.52 10.25 -8.91
C ASP A 14 16.22 9.51 -10.23
N ASP A 15 16.67 8.26 -10.38
CA ASP A 15 16.50 7.44 -11.58
C ASP A 15 15.52 6.29 -11.31
N ALA A 16 14.26 6.51 -11.65
CA ALA A 16 13.20 5.50 -11.54
C ALA A 16 13.48 4.21 -12.36
N ALA A 17 14.46 4.23 -13.28
CA ALA A 17 14.90 3.05 -14.02
C ALA A 17 15.97 2.21 -13.29
N ARG A 18 16.45 2.65 -12.12
CA ARG A 18 17.47 1.95 -11.31
C ARG A 18 17.00 1.73 -9.86
N PRO A 19 15.96 0.92 -9.63
CA PRO A 19 15.60 0.54 -8.27
C PRO A 19 16.73 -0.31 -7.67
N GLU A 20 17.35 0.19 -6.60
CA GLU A 20 18.26 -0.58 -5.76
C GLU A 20 17.46 -1.71 -5.08
N ALA A 21 17.98 -2.95 -5.12
CA ALA A 21 17.24 -4.11 -4.63
C ALA A 21 17.10 -4.13 -3.10
N GLU A 22 17.95 -3.39 -2.40
CA GLU A 22 18.02 -3.31 -0.95
C GLU A 22 17.28 -2.07 -0.39
N ASP A 23 16.73 -1.24 -1.27
CA ASP A 23 16.08 0.03 -0.90
C ASP A 23 14.58 -0.12 -0.60
N GLY A 24 14.15 0.77 0.28
CA GLY A 24 12.79 0.90 0.75
C GLY A 24 12.58 0.27 2.11
N HIS A 25 11.42 0.56 2.68
CA HIS A 25 11.00 -0.02 3.94
C HIS A 25 9.53 -0.41 3.85
N LEU A 26 9.12 -1.39 4.63
CA LEU A 26 7.71 -1.75 4.68
C LEU A 26 6.93 -0.59 5.31
N LYS A 27 5.77 -0.25 4.73
CA LYS A 27 4.89 0.75 5.29
C LYS A 27 4.34 0.22 6.62
N GLU A 28 4.55 1.00 7.67
CA GLU A 28 3.92 0.75 8.97
C GLU A 28 2.39 0.70 8.80
N PRO A 29 1.66 -0.08 9.63
CA PRO A 29 0.22 -0.23 9.45
C PRO A 29 -0.59 1.07 9.32
N VAL A 30 -0.28 2.11 10.10
CA VAL A 30 -0.96 3.40 10.02
C VAL A 30 -0.66 4.10 8.69
N LEU A 31 0.60 4.10 8.25
CA LEU A 31 1.01 4.72 6.99
C LEU A 31 0.46 3.96 5.78
N TRP A 32 0.45 2.63 5.84
CA TRP A 32 -0.13 1.78 4.82
C TRP A 32 -1.63 2.03 4.65
N LEU A 33 -2.38 2.10 5.76
CA LEU A 33 -3.82 2.38 5.73
C LEU A 33 -4.09 3.80 5.23
N ALA A 34 -3.35 4.79 5.74
CA ALA A 34 -3.50 6.18 5.31
C ALA A 34 -3.14 6.38 3.83
N SER A 35 -2.09 5.72 3.33
CA SER A 35 -1.73 5.77 1.91
C SER A 35 -2.79 5.13 1.03
N LEU A 36 -3.43 4.04 1.49
CA LEU A 36 -4.47 3.35 0.73
C LEU A 36 -5.74 4.17 0.63
N LEU A 37 -6.16 4.76 1.75
CA LEU A 37 -7.30 5.65 1.78
C LEU A 37 -7.06 6.90 0.93
N ARG A 38 -5.86 7.48 0.98
CA ARG A 38 -5.48 8.62 0.14
C ARG A 38 -5.48 8.25 -1.34
N ALA A 39 -4.89 7.11 -1.71
CA ALA A 39 -4.85 6.62 -3.08
C ALA A 39 -6.26 6.44 -3.66
N LEU A 40 -7.22 6.03 -2.83
CA LEU A 40 -8.61 5.85 -3.24
C LEU A 40 -9.47 7.12 -3.14
N GLY A 41 -8.91 8.25 -2.73
CA GLY A 41 -9.67 9.50 -2.57
C GLY A 41 -10.68 9.46 -1.42
N ALA A 42 -10.38 8.73 -0.34
CA ALA A 42 -11.27 8.60 0.79
C ALA A 42 -11.54 9.94 1.48
N MET A 43 -12.81 10.20 1.80
CA MET A 43 -13.24 11.28 2.68
C MET A 43 -13.41 10.72 4.10
N VAL A 44 -12.77 11.36 5.08
CA VAL A 44 -12.74 10.90 6.48
C VAL A 44 -13.20 12.02 7.41
N ASN A 45 -14.04 11.71 8.39
CA ASN A 45 -14.43 12.63 9.46
C ASN A 45 -14.13 12.02 10.85
N ASP A 46 -14.53 12.71 11.92
CA ASP A 46 -14.26 12.35 13.32
C ASP A 46 -14.96 11.07 13.82
N THR A 47 -15.99 10.59 13.13
CA THR A 47 -16.72 9.35 13.48
C THR A 47 -16.08 8.06 12.94
N ASN A 48 -14.91 8.18 12.30
CA ASN A 48 -14.22 7.06 11.65
C ASN A 48 -13.70 5.99 12.64
N THR A 49 -13.51 4.77 12.14
CA THR A 49 -13.01 3.61 12.92
C THR A 49 -11.57 3.22 12.56
N LEU A 50 -10.81 4.09 11.89
CA LEU A 50 -9.53 3.75 11.27
C LEU A 50 -8.43 3.41 12.29
N ALA A 51 -8.46 4.02 13.48
CA ALA A 51 -7.51 3.70 14.55
C ALA A 51 -7.61 2.22 14.98
N GLY A 52 -8.82 1.69 15.08
CA GLY A 52 -9.06 0.26 15.39
C GLY A 52 -8.54 -0.67 14.29
N ARG A 53 -8.63 -0.24 13.02
CA ARG A 53 -8.09 -1.00 11.88
C ARG A 53 -6.57 -1.06 11.91
N ALA A 54 -5.89 0.03 12.23
CA ALA A 54 -4.44 0.03 12.42
C ALA A 54 -4.01 -0.83 13.63
N SER A 55 -4.79 -0.78 14.72
CA SER A 55 -4.55 -1.63 15.90
C SER A 55 -4.65 -3.12 15.59
N ALA A 56 -5.60 -3.53 14.74
CA ALA A 56 -5.73 -4.93 14.30
C ALA A 56 -4.50 -5.43 13.52
N LEU A 57 -3.75 -4.52 12.92
CA LEU A 57 -2.50 -4.80 12.21
C LEU A 57 -1.25 -4.67 13.09
N GLY A 58 -1.41 -4.54 14.41
CA GLY A 58 -0.32 -4.47 15.38
C GLY A 58 0.16 -3.06 15.73
N GLN A 59 -0.53 -2.01 15.28
CA GLN A 59 -0.15 -0.62 15.58
C GLN A 59 -1.30 0.19 16.19
N ASN A 60 -1.36 0.23 17.52
CA ASN A 60 -2.32 1.06 18.24
C ASN A 60 -1.77 2.48 18.46
N ILE A 61 -2.29 3.46 17.72
CA ILE A 61 -1.79 4.84 17.68
C ILE A 61 -1.69 5.43 19.10
N HIS A 62 -0.54 6.02 19.42
CA HIS A 62 -0.21 6.59 20.74
C HIS A 62 -0.10 5.60 21.91
N PHE A 63 -0.13 4.28 21.63
CA PHE A 63 0.04 3.23 22.64
C PHE A 63 1.14 2.24 22.22
N PRO A 64 2.41 2.67 22.11
CA PRO A 64 3.50 1.76 21.85
C PRO A 64 3.70 0.81 23.05
N PRO A 65 3.99 -0.48 22.81
CA PRO A 65 4.21 -1.46 23.88
C PRO A 65 5.55 -1.25 24.62
N THR A 66 6.50 -0.53 24.02
CA THR A 66 7.84 -0.30 24.57
C THR A 66 8.34 1.13 24.28
N VAL A 67 9.43 1.54 24.93
CA VAL A 67 10.14 2.79 24.62
C VAL A 67 10.76 2.80 23.21
N PHE A 68 10.88 1.64 22.59
CA PHE A 68 11.40 1.46 21.24
C PHE A 68 10.30 1.44 20.17
N ASN A 69 9.07 1.86 20.52
CA ASN A 69 7.89 1.84 19.66
C ASN A 69 7.27 0.42 19.53
N TYR A 70 6.67 0.09 18.38
CA TYR A 70 5.98 -1.19 18.10
C TYR A 70 6.93 -2.35 17.73
N TYR A 71 8.18 -2.06 17.40
CA TYR A 71 9.18 -3.02 16.96
C TYR A 71 10.59 -2.57 17.37
N MET A 72 11.56 -3.49 17.39
CA MET A 72 12.94 -3.23 17.78
C MET A 72 13.69 -2.51 16.65
N PRO A 73 14.35 -1.36 16.91
CA PRO A 73 15.10 -0.62 15.90
C PRO A 73 16.19 -1.43 15.19
N GLY A 74 16.70 -2.49 15.85
CA GLY A 74 17.74 -3.37 15.32
C GLY A 74 17.22 -4.65 14.67
N PHE A 75 15.90 -4.81 14.48
CA PHE A 75 15.36 -6.04 13.91
C PHE A 75 15.74 -6.18 12.42
N ARG A 76 16.22 -7.37 12.07
CA ARG A 76 16.64 -7.74 10.71
C ARG A 76 15.71 -8.79 10.14
N ILE A 77 15.45 -8.71 8.84
CA ILE A 77 14.56 -9.63 8.16
C ILE A 77 15.17 -11.04 8.19
N PRO A 78 14.48 -12.06 8.75
CA PRO A 78 15.01 -13.41 8.84
C PRO A 78 15.48 -13.95 7.48
N GLY A 79 16.68 -14.55 7.45
CA GLY A 79 17.29 -15.05 6.22
C GLY A 79 18.04 -14.01 5.38
N THR A 80 18.11 -12.75 5.84
CA THR A 80 18.87 -11.68 5.19
C THR A 80 19.68 -10.90 6.24
N ASN A 81 20.55 -9.99 5.77
CA ASN A 81 21.20 -8.99 6.62
C ASN A 81 20.48 -7.63 6.60
N LEU A 82 19.35 -7.51 5.91
CA LEU A 82 18.63 -6.25 5.76
C LEU A 82 18.00 -5.83 7.08
N LEU A 83 18.17 -4.55 7.43
CA LEU A 83 17.45 -3.93 8.54
C LEU A 83 16.01 -3.68 8.08
N GLY A 84 15.04 -4.23 8.78
CA GLY A 84 13.62 -4.04 8.44
C GLY A 84 12.76 -4.09 9.70
N PRO A 85 12.90 -3.09 10.61
CA PRO A 85 12.32 -3.17 11.94
C PRO A 85 10.82 -3.45 11.94
N GLU A 86 10.09 -2.82 11.02
CA GLU A 86 8.66 -2.96 10.82
C GLU A 86 8.21 -4.37 10.39
N PHE A 87 9.11 -5.19 9.85
CA PHE A 87 8.80 -6.60 9.54
C PHE A 87 8.58 -7.42 10.81
N GLN A 88 9.03 -6.96 11.99
CA GLN A 88 8.78 -7.63 13.26
C GLN A 88 7.28 -7.73 13.60
N ILE A 89 6.48 -6.76 13.14
CA ILE A 89 5.02 -6.75 13.31
C ILE A 89 4.28 -7.26 12.07
N LEU A 90 4.99 -7.63 10.99
CA LEU A 90 4.42 -8.30 9.82
C LEU A 90 4.48 -9.82 10.01
N THR A 91 3.53 -10.34 10.75
CA THR A 91 3.27 -11.79 10.92
C THR A 91 2.38 -12.33 9.80
N PRO A 92 2.33 -13.67 9.59
CA PRO A 92 1.37 -14.28 8.67
C PRO A 92 -0.08 -13.86 8.91
N THR A 93 -0.47 -13.70 10.18
CA THR A 93 -1.81 -13.22 10.57
C THR A 93 -2.04 -11.79 10.09
N THR A 94 -1.13 -10.86 10.45
CA THR A 94 -1.27 -9.45 10.05
C THR A 94 -1.14 -9.24 8.53
N ALA A 95 -0.42 -10.12 7.83
CA ALA A 95 -0.34 -10.11 6.37
C ALA A 95 -1.68 -10.49 5.72
N LEU A 96 -2.35 -11.51 6.24
CA LEU A 96 -3.71 -11.87 5.84
C LEU A 96 -4.70 -10.75 6.20
N ASP A 97 -4.57 -10.16 7.38
CA ASP A 97 -5.43 -9.06 7.80
C ASP A 97 -5.27 -7.83 6.91
N ARG A 98 -4.06 -7.51 6.41
CA ARG A 98 -3.89 -6.47 5.39
C ARG A 98 -4.72 -6.75 4.15
N ALA A 99 -4.69 -7.97 3.61
CA ALA A 99 -5.52 -8.34 2.47
C ALA A 99 -7.02 -8.22 2.79
N ASN A 100 -7.45 -8.63 3.98
CA ASN A 100 -8.83 -8.46 4.46
C ASN A 100 -9.22 -6.98 4.57
N GLN A 101 -8.32 -6.10 5.04
CA GLN A 101 -8.54 -4.66 5.09
C GLN A 101 -8.71 -4.09 3.68
N VAL A 102 -7.86 -4.47 2.72
CA VAL A 102 -8.03 -4.07 1.31
C VAL A 102 -9.38 -4.51 0.78
N ASN A 103 -9.78 -5.76 1.06
CA ASN A 103 -11.10 -6.26 0.65
C ASN A 103 -12.24 -5.40 1.25
N ALA A 104 -12.19 -5.12 2.55
CA ALA A 104 -13.18 -4.30 3.23
C ALA A 104 -13.24 -2.85 2.70
N ILE A 105 -12.09 -2.29 2.30
CA ILE A 105 -11.97 -0.94 1.73
C ILE A 105 -12.53 -0.89 0.29
N VAL A 106 -12.20 -1.88 -0.54
CA VAL A 106 -12.53 -1.87 -1.97
C VAL A 106 -13.95 -2.40 -2.25
N TYR A 107 -14.40 -3.42 -1.52
CA TYR A 107 -15.69 -4.08 -1.73
C TYR A 107 -16.73 -3.76 -0.65
N GLY A 108 -16.28 -3.37 0.54
CA GLY A 108 -17.13 -3.21 1.71
C GLY A 108 -17.50 -1.77 2.02
N ASN A 109 -17.93 -1.58 3.26
CA ASN A 109 -18.18 -0.29 3.88
C ASN A 109 -17.32 -0.21 5.15
N LEU A 110 -16.62 0.92 5.34
CA LEU A 110 -15.68 1.07 6.44
C LEU A 110 -16.34 1.47 7.77
N GLY A 111 -17.65 1.63 7.77
CA GLY A 111 -18.44 2.13 8.88
C GLY A 111 -18.68 3.65 8.77
N PRO A 112 -19.15 4.29 9.85
CA PRO A 112 -19.34 5.73 9.87
C PRO A 112 -18.01 6.47 9.64
N GLY A 113 -18.12 7.67 9.08
CA GLY A 113 -17.00 8.60 9.00
C GLY A 113 -15.89 8.26 8.02
N THR A 114 -16.07 7.27 7.15
CA THR A 114 -15.18 7.05 6.01
C THR A 114 -15.98 6.68 4.76
N TYR A 115 -15.80 7.47 3.71
CA TYR A 115 -16.47 7.27 2.43
C TYR A 115 -15.45 7.21 1.30
N ILE A 116 -15.63 6.29 0.36
CA ILE A 116 -14.77 6.10 -0.80
C ILE A 116 -15.66 6.05 -2.04
N ASP A 117 -15.46 6.99 -2.96
CA ASP A 117 -16.13 6.97 -4.25
C ASP A 117 -15.25 6.24 -5.28
N LEU A 118 -15.70 5.06 -5.72
CA LEU A 118 -15.02 4.29 -6.77
C LEU A 118 -15.57 4.56 -8.18
N ASN A 119 -16.49 5.51 -8.36
CA ASN A 119 -17.05 5.82 -9.68
C ASN A 119 -15.97 6.29 -10.67
N GLY A 120 -15.00 7.10 -10.22
CA GLY A 120 -13.86 7.51 -11.04
C GLY A 120 -13.05 6.31 -11.55
N TRP A 121 -12.76 5.36 -10.66
CA TRP A 121 -12.07 4.11 -11.00
C TRP A 121 -12.90 3.20 -11.91
N ALA A 122 -14.20 3.11 -11.66
CA ALA A 122 -15.12 2.34 -12.51
C ALA A 122 -15.19 2.92 -13.92
N ASN A 123 -15.26 4.24 -14.07
CA ASN A 123 -15.28 4.90 -15.38
C ASN A 123 -14.00 4.60 -16.17
N LEU A 124 -12.83 4.61 -15.52
CA LEU A 124 -11.55 4.23 -16.14
C LEU A 124 -11.55 2.77 -16.60
N ALA A 125 -12.31 1.87 -15.97
CA ALA A 125 -12.35 0.46 -16.35
C ALA A 125 -12.98 0.18 -17.73
N ASN A 126 -13.60 1.19 -18.36
CA ASN A 126 -14.01 1.14 -19.78
C ASN A 126 -12.80 1.05 -20.73
N SER A 127 -11.67 1.60 -20.31
CA SER A 127 -10.38 1.50 -20.97
C SER A 127 -9.40 0.77 -20.03
N PRO A 128 -9.25 -0.56 -20.14
CA PRO A 128 -8.38 -1.31 -19.23
C PRO A 128 -6.96 -0.75 -19.12
N ASN A 129 -6.39 -0.23 -20.21
CA ASN A 129 -5.06 0.38 -20.17
C ASN A 129 -5.02 1.65 -19.30
N ASP A 130 -6.01 2.54 -19.46
CA ASP A 130 -6.09 3.79 -18.69
C ASP A 130 -6.23 3.50 -17.18
N LEU A 131 -7.04 2.50 -16.82
CA LEU A 131 -7.15 2.03 -15.44
C LEU A 131 -5.80 1.52 -14.89
N LEU A 132 -5.09 0.69 -15.65
CA LEU A 132 -3.81 0.13 -15.23
C LEU A 132 -2.70 1.19 -15.16
N ASP A 133 -2.73 2.19 -16.03
CA ASP A 133 -1.80 3.31 -16.02
C ASP A 133 -2.02 4.18 -14.79
N GLU A 134 -3.27 4.51 -14.48
CA GLU A 134 -3.62 5.27 -13.27
C GLU A 134 -3.25 4.51 -11.99
N ILE A 135 -3.53 3.20 -11.92
CA ILE A 135 -3.08 2.36 -10.81
C ILE A 135 -1.55 2.37 -10.70
N GLY A 136 -0.85 2.30 -11.83
CA GLY A 136 0.60 2.39 -11.91
C GLY A 136 1.14 3.65 -11.26
N VAL A 137 0.52 4.80 -11.55
CA VAL A 137 0.91 6.10 -10.98
C VAL A 137 0.54 6.19 -9.50
N VAL A 138 -0.71 5.90 -9.14
CA VAL A 138 -1.25 6.15 -7.81
C VAL A 138 -0.73 5.17 -6.75
N PHE A 139 -0.62 3.88 -7.08
CA PHE A 139 -0.23 2.85 -6.12
C PHE A 139 1.27 2.53 -6.16
N PHE A 140 1.91 2.69 -7.32
CA PHE A 140 3.29 2.27 -7.55
C PHE A 140 4.23 3.41 -7.94
N HIS A 141 3.79 4.67 -7.86
CA HIS A 141 4.61 5.84 -8.19
C HIS A 141 5.24 5.77 -9.59
N GLY A 142 4.54 5.16 -10.56
CA GLY A 142 5.03 4.95 -11.92
C GLY A 142 6.00 3.77 -12.09
N GLN A 143 6.34 3.06 -11.01
CA GLN A 143 7.30 1.95 -11.00
C GLN A 143 6.62 0.58 -10.94
N MET A 144 5.38 0.45 -11.43
CA MET A 144 4.67 -0.82 -11.44
C MET A 144 5.41 -1.87 -12.29
N PRO A 145 5.84 -3.01 -11.73
CA PRO A 145 6.54 -4.03 -12.50
C PRO A 145 5.65 -4.64 -13.60
N ALA A 146 6.25 -4.98 -14.74
CA ALA A 146 5.52 -5.57 -15.87
C ALA A 146 4.76 -6.86 -15.50
N ALA A 147 5.32 -7.66 -14.60
CA ALA A 147 4.66 -8.85 -14.07
C ALA A 147 3.38 -8.50 -13.29
N MET A 148 3.41 -7.43 -12.47
CA MET A 148 2.24 -6.94 -11.73
C MET A 148 1.18 -6.42 -12.70
N ARG A 149 1.58 -5.62 -13.69
CA ARG A 149 0.66 -5.11 -14.73
C ARG A 149 -0.08 -6.24 -15.43
N ARG A 150 0.61 -7.32 -15.79
CA ARG A 150 0.00 -8.50 -16.42
C ARG A 150 -1.05 -9.17 -15.52
N ILE A 151 -0.75 -9.35 -14.24
CA ILE A 151 -1.71 -9.92 -13.27
C ILE A 151 -2.98 -9.06 -13.19
N LEU A 152 -2.82 -7.74 -13.12
CA LEU A 152 -3.96 -6.82 -13.11
C LEU A 152 -4.77 -6.87 -14.41
N GLN A 153 -4.08 -6.93 -15.56
CA GLN A 153 -4.72 -7.03 -16.86
C GLN A 153 -5.56 -8.31 -17.00
N GLU A 154 -5.01 -9.46 -16.59
CA GLU A 154 -5.73 -10.74 -16.58
C GLU A 154 -6.99 -10.67 -15.69
N ALA A 155 -6.89 -10.06 -14.52
CA ALA A 155 -8.03 -9.89 -13.61
C ALA A 155 -9.12 -8.97 -14.19
N VAL A 156 -8.74 -7.86 -14.84
CA VAL A 156 -9.69 -6.94 -15.48
C VAL A 156 -10.38 -7.60 -16.68
N MET A 157 -9.65 -8.38 -17.47
CA MET A 157 -10.22 -9.11 -18.62
C MET A 157 -11.13 -10.27 -18.19
N GLY A 158 -10.83 -10.91 -17.06
CA GLY A 158 -11.63 -12.00 -16.49
C GLY A 158 -12.88 -11.55 -15.73
N THR A 159 -13.07 -10.24 -15.51
CA THR A 159 -14.17 -9.70 -14.69
C THR A 159 -15.18 -8.92 -15.54
N ALA A 160 -16.47 -9.16 -15.32
CA ALA A 160 -17.55 -8.43 -15.99
C ALA A 160 -18.06 -7.25 -15.14
N GLY A 161 -18.38 -6.14 -15.79
CA GLY A 161 -18.86 -4.91 -15.17
C GLY A 161 -17.74 -3.94 -14.78
N GLU A 162 -17.92 -2.67 -15.11
CA GLU A 162 -16.93 -1.59 -14.92
C GLU A 162 -16.47 -1.48 -13.46
N ARG A 163 -17.43 -1.44 -12.54
CA ARG A 163 -17.13 -1.37 -11.10
C ARG A 163 -16.36 -2.60 -10.60
N ALA A 164 -16.77 -3.79 -11.01
CA ALA A 164 -16.12 -5.03 -10.56
C ALA A 164 -14.69 -5.15 -11.11
N LYS A 165 -14.46 -4.73 -12.36
CA LYS A 165 -13.12 -4.63 -12.96
C LYS A 165 -12.20 -3.71 -12.17
N ALA A 166 -12.68 -2.49 -11.87
CA ALA A 166 -11.94 -1.53 -11.05
C ALA A 166 -11.61 -2.12 -9.67
N GLN A 167 -12.60 -2.71 -9.00
CA GLN A 167 -12.40 -3.32 -7.69
C GLN A 167 -11.38 -4.48 -7.72
N ALA A 168 -11.45 -5.36 -8.72
CA ALA A 168 -10.50 -6.46 -8.86
C ALA A 168 -9.06 -5.96 -9.04
N ALA A 169 -8.86 -4.96 -9.90
CA ALA A 169 -7.55 -4.36 -10.13
C ALA A 169 -7.01 -3.66 -8.87
N LEU A 170 -7.85 -2.84 -8.21
CA LEU A 170 -7.48 -2.13 -6.98
C LEU A 170 -7.13 -3.09 -5.84
N TYR A 171 -7.91 -4.16 -5.68
CA TYR A 171 -7.66 -5.18 -4.66
C TYR A 171 -6.31 -5.86 -4.86
N LEU A 172 -6.02 -6.32 -6.07
CA LEU A 172 -4.75 -6.98 -6.38
C LEU A 172 -3.56 -6.02 -6.27
N ALA A 173 -3.72 -4.77 -6.70
CA ALA A 173 -2.67 -3.76 -6.57
C ALA A 173 -2.35 -3.48 -5.10
N ALA A 174 -3.36 -3.17 -4.29
CA ALA A 174 -3.19 -2.78 -2.89
C ALA A 174 -2.81 -3.93 -1.95
N SER A 175 -3.15 -5.18 -2.29
CA SER A 175 -2.75 -6.37 -1.53
C SER A 175 -1.36 -6.89 -1.91
N SER A 176 -0.75 -6.37 -2.98
CA SER A 176 0.56 -6.81 -3.44
C SER A 176 1.69 -6.37 -2.51
N GLY A 177 2.77 -7.17 -2.48
CA GLY A 177 4.01 -6.79 -1.77
C GLY A 177 4.64 -5.51 -2.35
N TYR A 178 4.44 -5.24 -3.64
CA TYR A 178 4.92 -4.02 -4.30
C TYR A 178 4.28 -2.75 -3.73
N TYR A 179 3.02 -2.81 -3.32
CA TYR A 179 2.35 -1.69 -2.67
C TYR A 179 2.75 -1.53 -1.20
N ALA A 180 3.07 -2.65 -0.53
CA ALA A 180 3.39 -2.68 0.88
C ALA A 180 4.71 -1.96 1.23
N VAL A 181 5.64 -1.84 0.27
CA VAL A 181 6.93 -1.19 0.45
C VAL A 181 6.82 0.29 0.05
N ALA A 182 7.39 1.18 0.87
CA ALA A 182 7.65 2.57 0.52
C ALA A 182 9.06 2.69 -0.07
N ARG A 183 9.16 3.44 -1.16
CA ARG A 183 10.39 3.74 -1.88
C ARG A 183 10.43 5.23 -2.17
#